data_AF-A0A381YRK9-F1
#
_entry.id   AF-A0A381YRK9-F1
#
_cell.length_a   1.000
_cell.length_b   1.000
_cell.length_c   1.000
_cell.angle_alpha   90.00
_cell.angle_beta   90.00
_cell.angle_gamma   90.00
#
_symmetry.space_group_name_H-M   'P 1'
#
loop_
_entity.id
_entity.type
_entity.pdbx_description
1 polymer ?
#
loop_
_entity_poly.entity_id
_entity_poly.type
_entity_poly.pdbx_seq_one_letter_code
_entity_poly.pdbx_strand_id
1 'polypeptide(L)'
;MNYRDIIVFDFETGGRNPHKCQPTQIAAIAIHARKLTLQPAGVFNSEMRPILDDEKAIAAGFDPVEDEALDITKKTRTALAKAPLPKTVWKKFAQFCDKYNFKKTSYYAPIAAGYNINGYDMPIVERMCQMYGPIDEKRNRQKLFNPIFTMDLMQHVYCWFENNSDVKGYSMDYLRDYFGISKDNAHDALQDVKDTANILIKFLLMQRNLSKKIKFAKAFAGGEMYVK
;
A
#
# COMPACT_ATOMS: atom_id res chain seq x y z
N MET A 1 -15.58 16.71 1.58
CA MET A 1 -14.54 16.54 2.62
C MET A 1 -14.26 15.06 2.81
N ASN A 2 -13.00 14.62 2.97
CA ASN A 2 -12.69 13.20 3.13
C ASN A 2 -12.87 12.75 4.59
N TYR A 3 -13.67 11.70 4.80
CA TYR A 3 -13.93 11.07 6.10
C TYR A 3 -13.42 9.63 6.18
N ARG A 4 -12.73 9.15 5.13
CA ARG A 4 -12.20 7.79 5.05
C ARG A 4 -10.75 7.83 5.48
N ASP A 5 -10.44 7.10 6.55
CA ASP A 5 -9.07 6.92 6.97
C ASP A 5 -8.25 6.27 5.87
N ILE A 6 -6.96 6.52 5.92
CA ILE A 6 -6.00 6.05 4.93
C ILE A 6 -5.24 4.90 5.58
N ILE A 7 -5.23 3.74 4.94
CA ILE A 7 -4.37 2.62 5.36
C ILE A 7 -3.19 2.60 4.41
N VAL A 8 -2.03 3.02 4.91
CA VAL A 8 -0.76 2.84 4.22
C VAL A 8 -0.29 1.43 4.52
N PHE A 9 -0.02 0.60 3.52
CA PHE A 9 0.45 -0.76 3.74
C PHE A 9 1.43 -1.18 2.66
N ASP A 10 2.17 -2.24 2.97
CA ASP A 10 3.19 -2.84 2.12
C ASP A 10 3.29 -4.33 2.43
N PHE A 11 3.63 -5.11 1.40
CA PHE A 11 3.97 -6.52 1.54
C PHE A 11 5.44 -6.77 1.23
N GLU A 12 6.09 -7.55 2.08
CA GLU A 12 7.21 -8.35 1.58
C GLU A 12 6.67 -9.59 0.87
N THR A 13 7.34 -9.99 -0.21
CA THR A 13 6.89 -11.09 -1.07
C THR A 13 8.05 -12.01 -1.43
N GLY A 14 7.73 -13.26 -1.76
CA GLY A 14 8.72 -14.25 -2.21
C GLY A 14 9.13 -14.15 -3.67
N GLY A 15 8.81 -13.06 -4.39
CA GLY A 15 9.13 -12.91 -5.81
C GLY A 15 8.44 -11.68 -6.42
N ARG A 16 8.79 -11.32 -7.66
CA ARG A 16 8.43 -10.02 -8.27
C ARG A 16 7.09 -9.97 -9.01
N ASN A 17 6.41 -11.11 -9.19
CA ASN A 17 5.16 -11.17 -9.96
C ASN A 17 3.96 -10.97 -9.01
N PRO A 18 3.29 -9.80 -8.97
CA PRO A 18 2.22 -9.55 -8.00
C PRO A 18 0.98 -10.45 -8.19
N HIS A 19 0.86 -11.10 -9.36
CA HIS A 19 -0.24 -12.01 -9.66
C HIS A 19 0.03 -13.45 -9.20
N LYS A 20 1.28 -13.82 -8.90
CA LYS A 20 1.65 -15.19 -8.53
C LYS A 20 2.63 -15.33 -7.36
N CYS A 21 3.32 -14.27 -6.95
CA CYS A 21 4.18 -14.28 -5.77
C CYS A 21 3.36 -14.55 -4.50
N GLN A 22 4.04 -15.02 -3.46
CA GLN A 22 3.45 -15.33 -2.17
C GLN A 22 3.87 -14.28 -1.14
N PRO A 23 2.93 -13.66 -0.38
CA PRO A 23 3.28 -12.74 0.69
C PRO A 23 4.08 -13.44 1.80
N THR A 24 5.17 -12.80 2.22
CA THR A 24 6.01 -13.26 3.35
C THR A 24 5.85 -12.35 4.57
N GLN A 25 5.39 -11.11 4.39
CA GLN A 25 5.02 -10.19 5.49
C GLN A 25 3.94 -9.23 5.01
N ILE A 26 3.15 -8.69 5.94
CA ILE A 26 2.34 -7.49 5.69
C ILE A 26 2.43 -6.56 6.89
N ALA A 27 2.65 -5.29 6.61
CA ALA A 27 2.57 -4.22 7.60
C ALA A 27 1.61 -3.13 7.13
N ALA A 28 1.04 -2.39 8.08
CA ALA A 28 0.18 -1.26 7.77
C ALA A 28 0.14 -0.21 8.87
N ILE A 29 -0.09 1.04 8.46
CA ILE A 29 -0.32 2.19 9.31
C ILE A 29 -1.66 2.84 8.93
N ALA A 30 -2.53 3.01 9.91
CA ALA A 30 -3.80 3.72 9.77
C ALA A 30 -3.64 5.21 10.13
N ILE A 31 -3.95 6.07 9.17
CA ILE A 31 -3.83 7.53 9.28
C ILE A 31 -5.22 8.15 9.27
N HIS A 32 -5.48 9.02 10.24
CA HIS A 32 -6.72 9.76 10.32
C HIS A 32 -6.86 10.69 9.09
N ALA A 33 -7.95 10.55 8.32
CA ALA A 33 -8.15 11.24 7.05
C ALA A 33 -7.92 12.76 7.08
N ARG A 34 -8.47 13.44 8.10
CA ARG A 34 -8.42 14.91 8.24
C ARG A 34 -7.20 15.41 9.00
N LYS A 35 -6.84 14.78 10.11
CA LYS A 35 -5.72 15.21 10.97
C LYS A 35 -4.35 14.83 10.42
N LEU A 36 -4.28 13.81 9.57
CA LEU A 36 -3.02 13.22 9.07
C LEU A 36 -2.11 12.76 10.22
N THR A 37 -2.72 12.20 11.26
CA THR A 37 -2.05 11.63 12.42
C THR A 37 -2.34 10.14 12.49
N LEU A 38 -1.46 9.38 13.14
CA LEU A 38 -1.68 7.97 13.44
C LEU A 38 -3.01 7.78 14.18
N GLN A 39 -3.80 6.80 13.75
CA GLN A 39 -5.01 6.39 14.48
C GLN A 39 -4.64 5.54 15.72
N PRO A 40 -5.45 5.57 16.79
CA PRO A 40 -5.28 4.64 17.92
C PRO A 40 -5.27 3.18 17.44
N ALA A 41 -4.33 2.39 17.97
CA ALA A 41 -4.06 1.02 17.52
C ALA A 41 -3.80 0.88 16.00
N GLY A 42 -3.37 1.97 15.35
CA GLY A 42 -3.23 2.10 13.91
C GLY A 42 -1.96 1.51 13.33
N VAL A 43 -1.38 0.48 13.95
CA VAL A 43 -0.22 -0.24 13.42
C VAL A 43 -0.53 -1.73 13.36
N PHE A 44 -0.26 -2.34 12.22
CA PHE A 44 -0.31 -3.78 11.99
C PHE A 44 1.04 -4.24 11.44
N ASN A 45 1.53 -5.39 11.90
CA ASN A 45 2.69 -6.07 11.32
C ASN A 45 2.56 -7.57 11.58
N SER A 46 2.79 -8.40 10.57
CA SER A 46 2.86 -9.85 10.72
C SER A 46 3.62 -10.49 9.56
N GLU A 47 4.52 -11.40 9.90
CA GLU A 47 5.03 -12.40 8.96
C GLU A 47 3.88 -13.29 8.44
N MET A 48 4.06 -13.87 7.26
CA MET A 48 3.16 -14.81 6.60
C MET A 48 3.95 -15.99 6.06
N ARG A 49 3.45 -17.20 6.29
CA ARG A 49 4.09 -18.43 5.82
C ARG A 49 3.71 -18.70 4.36
N PRO A 50 4.64 -18.57 3.38
CA PRO A 50 4.40 -19.04 2.03
C PRO A 50 4.45 -20.57 1.98
N ILE A 51 4.01 -21.14 0.86
CA ILE A 51 4.28 -22.52 0.49
C ILE A 51 5.75 -22.59 0.04
N LEU A 52 6.60 -23.18 0.87
CA LEU A 52 8.06 -23.26 0.68
C LEU A 52 8.51 -24.41 -0.22
N ASP A 53 7.60 -25.33 -0.52
CA ASP A 53 7.80 -26.47 -1.40
C ASP A 53 7.35 -26.04 -2.80
N ASP A 54 8.30 -26.00 -3.74
CA ASP A 54 8.10 -25.37 -5.04
C ASP A 54 7.05 -26.10 -5.88
N GLU A 55 7.02 -27.44 -5.84
CA GLU A 55 6.02 -28.24 -6.55
C GLU A 55 4.61 -27.96 -6.01
N LYS A 56 4.46 -27.86 -4.68
CA LYS A 56 3.18 -27.49 -4.05
C LYS A 56 2.77 -26.05 -4.33
N ALA A 57 3.73 -25.13 -4.41
CA ALA A 57 3.46 -23.73 -4.76
C ALA A 57 2.89 -23.64 -6.19
N ILE A 58 3.55 -24.29 -7.14
CA ILE A 58 3.13 -24.35 -8.55
C ILE A 58 1.75 -25.01 -8.67
N ALA A 59 1.53 -26.13 -7.99
CA ALA A 59 0.24 -26.83 -7.99
C ALA A 59 -0.90 -25.96 -7.39
N ALA A 60 -0.58 -25.08 -6.45
CA ALA A 60 -1.50 -24.10 -5.88
C ALA A 60 -1.65 -22.82 -6.72
N GLY A 61 -0.96 -22.72 -7.87
CA GLY A 61 -1.03 -21.58 -8.79
C GLY A 61 -0.11 -20.40 -8.43
N PHE A 62 0.83 -20.60 -7.52
CA PHE A 62 1.82 -19.60 -7.12
C PHE A 62 3.18 -19.84 -7.77
N ASP A 63 3.97 -18.78 -7.87
CA ASP A 63 5.38 -18.88 -8.19
C ASP A 63 6.13 -19.40 -6.94
N PRO A 64 7.18 -20.24 -7.11
CA PRO A 64 8.11 -20.60 -6.05
C PRO A 64 8.69 -19.38 -5.34
N VAL A 65 9.09 -19.54 -4.08
CA VAL A 65 9.79 -18.48 -3.36
C VAL A 65 11.21 -18.36 -3.92
N GLU A 66 11.59 -17.17 -4.38
CA GLU A 66 12.90 -16.85 -4.90
C GLU A 66 13.88 -16.53 -3.76
N ASP A 67 15.08 -17.12 -3.78
CA ASP A 67 16.07 -16.87 -2.72
C ASP A 67 16.58 -15.42 -2.76
N GLU A 68 16.70 -14.80 -3.95
CA GLU A 68 17.05 -13.37 -4.09
C GLU A 68 16.04 -12.46 -3.37
N ALA A 69 14.74 -12.78 -3.44
CA ALA A 69 13.70 -12.04 -2.73
C ALA A 69 13.85 -12.18 -1.20
N LEU A 70 14.24 -13.36 -0.72
CA LEU A 70 14.51 -13.58 0.71
C LEU A 70 15.77 -12.85 1.18
N ASP A 71 16.81 -12.79 0.36
CA ASP A 71 18.05 -12.09 0.67
C ASP A 71 17.83 -10.57 0.80
N ILE A 72 17.09 -9.98 -0.15
CA ILE A 72 16.71 -8.55 -0.12
C ILE A 72 15.93 -8.23 1.17
N THR A 73 14.95 -9.08 1.50
CA THR A 73 14.07 -8.89 2.67
C THR A 73 14.66 -9.40 3.97
N LYS A 74 15.89 -9.94 3.94
CA LYS A 74 16.62 -10.50 5.08
C LYS A 74 15.83 -11.60 5.82
N LYS A 75 15.04 -12.36 5.07
CA LYS A 75 14.22 -13.48 5.56
C LYS A 75 14.89 -14.81 5.28
N THR A 76 14.49 -15.84 6.03
CA THR A 76 14.96 -17.21 5.79
C THR A 76 13.78 -18.17 5.66
N ARG A 77 13.91 -19.20 4.81
CA ARG A 77 12.88 -20.26 4.69
C ARG A 77 12.57 -20.90 6.03
N THR A 78 13.58 -21.12 6.88
CA THR A 78 13.42 -21.71 8.23
C THR A 78 12.60 -20.82 9.17
N ALA A 79 12.79 -19.49 9.12
CA ALA A 79 11.97 -18.56 9.90
C ALA A 79 10.53 -18.50 9.35
N LEU A 80 10.38 -18.41 8.02
CA LEU A 80 9.08 -18.38 7.35
C LEU A 80 8.26 -19.64 7.59
N ALA A 81 8.89 -20.81 7.69
CA ALA A 81 8.23 -22.07 8.05
C ALA A 81 7.50 -22.00 9.40
N LYS A 82 7.95 -21.11 10.31
CA LYS A 82 7.36 -20.89 11.64
C LYS A 82 6.34 -19.74 11.65
N ALA A 83 6.31 -18.90 10.62
CA ALA A 83 5.39 -17.76 10.53
C ALA A 83 3.91 -18.22 10.53
N PRO A 84 2.94 -17.37 10.90
CA PRO A 84 1.53 -17.75 10.86
C PRO A 84 1.03 -18.02 9.43
N LEU A 85 -0.01 -18.87 9.30
CA LEU A 85 -0.59 -19.19 7.99
C LEU A 85 -1.25 -17.97 7.33
N PRO A 86 -1.21 -17.84 5.99
CA PRO A 86 -1.77 -16.69 5.26
C PRO A 86 -3.22 -16.39 5.63
N LYS A 87 -4.09 -17.42 5.71
CA LYS A 87 -5.50 -17.28 6.12
C LYS A 87 -5.66 -16.63 7.51
N THR A 88 -4.78 -16.95 8.46
CA THR A 88 -4.83 -16.42 9.83
C THR A 88 -4.39 -14.95 9.85
N VAL A 89 -3.30 -14.64 9.16
CA VAL A 89 -2.78 -13.26 9.10
C VAL A 89 -3.76 -12.36 8.35
N TRP A 90 -4.26 -12.83 7.21
CA TRP A 90 -5.20 -12.07 6.39
C TRP A 90 -6.49 -11.75 7.13
N LYS A 91 -7.06 -12.70 7.88
CA LYS A 91 -8.23 -12.43 8.73
C LYS A 91 -7.97 -11.33 9.76
N LYS A 92 -6.79 -11.34 10.40
CA LYS A 92 -6.40 -10.30 11.36
C LYS A 92 -6.19 -8.95 10.68
N PHE A 93 -5.58 -8.94 9.50
CA PHE A 93 -5.42 -7.73 8.70
C PHE A 93 -6.76 -7.16 8.22
N ALA A 94 -7.67 -8.03 7.76
CA ALA A 94 -9.01 -7.63 7.37
C ALA A 94 -9.78 -6.98 8.52
N GLN A 95 -9.69 -7.59 9.72
CA GLN A 95 -10.24 -7.01 10.95
C GLN A 95 -9.58 -5.69 11.31
N PHE A 96 -8.26 -5.55 11.10
CA PHE A 96 -7.55 -4.29 11.31
C PHE A 96 -8.11 -3.17 10.42
N CYS A 97 -8.22 -3.38 9.10
CA CYS A 97 -8.78 -2.38 8.19
C CYS A 97 -10.26 -2.07 8.52
N ASP A 98 -11.05 -3.09 8.86
CA ASP A 98 -12.47 -2.91 9.18
C ASP A 98 -12.69 -2.04 10.42
N LYS A 99 -11.77 -2.00 11.40
CA LYS A 99 -11.83 -1.06 12.55
C LYS A 99 -11.92 0.40 12.10
N TYR A 100 -11.30 0.73 10.97
CA TYR A 100 -11.26 2.09 10.41
C TYR A 100 -12.37 2.33 9.36
N ASN A 101 -13.22 1.33 9.10
CA ASN A 101 -14.44 1.50 8.31
C ASN A 101 -15.63 1.85 9.23
N PHE A 102 -15.76 3.12 9.60
CA PHE A 102 -16.76 3.56 10.58
C PHE A 102 -18.22 3.33 10.17
N LYS A 103 -18.52 3.22 8.86
CA LYS A 103 -19.89 2.90 8.38
C LYS A 103 -20.07 1.47 7.91
N LYS A 104 -19.04 0.61 7.98
CA LYS A 104 -19.11 -0.80 7.58
C LYS A 104 -19.66 -1.03 6.16
N THR A 105 -19.43 -0.09 5.25
CA THR A 105 -19.83 -0.18 3.83
C THR A 105 -18.63 0.06 2.92
N SER A 106 -18.63 -0.51 1.71
CA SER A 106 -17.49 -0.41 0.79
C SER A 106 -17.16 1.05 0.42
N TYR A 107 -18.17 1.91 0.30
CA TYR A 107 -17.97 3.33 -0.04
C TYR A 107 -17.39 4.17 1.10
N TYR A 108 -17.37 3.64 2.33
CA TYR A 108 -16.78 4.27 3.51
C TYR A 108 -15.59 3.48 4.06
N ALA A 109 -15.25 2.36 3.41
CA ALA A 109 -14.02 1.64 3.65
C ALA A 109 -12.81 2.59 3.53
N PRO A 110 -11.74 2.31 4.28
CA PRO A 110 -10.53 3.12 4.20
C PRO A 110 -9.96 3.17 2.78
N ILE A 111 -9.21 4.24 2.51
CA ILE A 111 -8.49 4.41 1.26
C ILE A 111 -7.17 3.63 1.37
N ALA A 112 -6.95 2.72 0.42
CA ALA A 112 -5.67 2.03 0.28
C ALA A 112 -4.59 3.02 -0.16
N ALA A 113 -3.43 2.96 0.48
CA ALA A 113 -2.27 3.76 0.12
C ALA A 113 -0.98 2.96 0.27
N GLY A 114 0.02 3.27 -0.55
CA GLY A 114 1.29 2.55 -0.57
C GLY A 114 2.19 3.07 -1.69
N TYR A 115 3.38 2.49 -1.84
CA TYR A 115 4.31 2.83 -2.91
C TYR A 115 4.14 1.89 -4.09
N ASN A 116 3.81 2.38 -5.30
CA ASN A 116 3.45 1.54 -6.45
C ASN A 116 2.28 0.57 -6.15
N ILE A 117 1.42 0.97 -5.22
CA ILE A 117 0.39 0.10 -4.65
C ILE A 117 -0.61 -0.41 -5.70
N ASN A 118 -0.91 0.39 -6.72
CA ASN A 118 -1.87 0.01 -7.75
C ASN A 118 -1.30 -1.10 -8.66
N GLY A 119 0.01 -1.10 -8.89
CA GLY A 119 0.70 -2.06 -9.74
C GLY A 119 1.10 -3.34 -9.01
N TYR A 120 1.26 -3.30 -7.68
CA TYR A 120 1.85 -4.39 -6.92
C TYR A 120 0.94 -4.93 -5.81
N ASP A 121 0.72 -4.17 -4.73
CA ASP A 121 0.03 -4.67 -3.54
C ASP A 121 -1.48 -4.87 -3.73
N MET A 122 -2.16 -3.99 -4.48
CA MET A 122 -3.60 -4.13 -4.72
C MET A 122 -3.96 -5.42 -5.48
N PRO A 123 -3.21 -5.87 -6.51
CA PRO A 123 -3.33 -7.22 -7.06
C PRO A 123 -3.21 -8.33 -6.01
N ILE A 124 -2.30 -8.20 -5.05
CA ILE A 124 -2.14 -9.17 -3.95
C ILE A 124 -3.36 -9.13 -3.03
N VAL A 125 -3.83 -7.94 -2.64
CA VAL A 125 -5.06 -7.75 -1.85
C VAL A 125 -6.24 -8.43 -2.52
N GLU A 126 -6.41 -8.24 -3.83
CA GLU A 126 -7.49 -8.87 -4.58
C GLU A 126 -7.42 -10.40 -4.45
N ARG A 127 -6.26 -11.02 -4.73
CA ARG A 127 -6.07 -12.48 -4.58
C ARG A 127 -6.35 -12.95 -3.14
N MET A 128 -5.84 -12.24 -2.14
CA MET A 128 -6.02 -12.59 -0.74
C MET A 128 -7.49 -12.48 -0.31
N CYS A 129 -8.21 -11.47 -0.79
CA CYS A 129 -9.66 -11.36 -0.64
C CYS A 129 -10.40 -12.50 -1.32
N GLN A 130 -10.03 -12.88 -2.55
CA GLN A 130 -10.66 -14.01 -3.26
C GLN A 130 -10.46 -15.33 -2.51
N MET A 131 -9.28 -15.56 -1.93
CA MET A 131 -9.00 -16.79 -1.18
C MET A 131 -9.62 -16.83 0.22
N TYR A 132 -9.62 -15.71 0.94
CA TYR A 132 -9.88 -15.68 2.38
C TYR A 132 -10.93 -14.66 2.83
N GLY A 133 -11.48 -13.87 1.91
CA GLY A 133 -12.44 -12.79 2.16
C GLY A 133 -11.80 -11.53 2.77
N PRO A 134 -12.52 -10.40 2.83
CA PRO A 134 -13.89 -10.21 2.36
C PRO A 134 -13.96 -9.86 0.86
N ILE A 135 -15.00 -10.33 0.18
CA ILE A 135 -15.32 -9.99 -1.21
C ILE A 135 -16.68 -9.28 -1.31
N ASP A 136 -16.84 -8.44 -2.33
CA ASP A 136 -18.14 -7.97 -2.80
C ASP A 136 -18.65 -9.00 -3.82
N GLU A 137 -19.57 -9.87 -3.39
CA GLU A 137 -20.10 -10.97 -4.20
C GLU A 137 -20.70 -10.51 -5.55
N LYS A 138 -21.24 -9.29 -5.62
CA LYS A 138 -21.85 -8.77 -6.86
C LYS A 138 -20.82 -8.35 -7.88
N ARG A 139 -19.69 -7.81 -7.41
CA ARG A 139 -18.61 -7.29 -8.28
C ARG A 139 -17.50 -8.30 -8.48
N ASN A 140 -17.49 -9.35 -7.65
CA ASN A 140 -16.40 -10.30 -7.52
C ASN A 140 -15.05 -9.59 -7.32
N ARG A 141 -15.00 -8.63 -6.40
CA ARG A 141 -13.81 -7.83 -6.07
C ARG A 141 -13.58 -7.72 -4.57
N GLN A 142 -12.37 -7.32 -4.17
CA GLN A 142 -12.07 -6.98 -2.78
C GLN A 142 -13.08 -5.97 -2.21
N LYS A 143 -13.48 -6.17 -0.95
CA LYS A 143 -14.37 -5.24 -0.21
C LYS A 143 -13.66 -4.59 0.98
N LEU A 144 -12.36 -4.79 1.11
CA LEU A 144 -11.55 -4.34 2.23
C LEU A 144 -11.31 -2.82 2.20
N PHE A 145 -11.03 -2.30 1.01
CA PHE A 145 -10.71 -0.90 0.75
C PHE A 145 -11.74 -0.24 -0.15
N ASN A 146 -11.71 1.09 -0.16
CA ASN A 146 -12.57 1.91 -1.00
C ASN A 146 -12.44 1.51 -2.48
N PRO A 147 -13.56 1.27 -3.20
CA PRO A 147 -13.51 0.79 -4.58
C PRO A 147 -13.22 1.90 -5.61
N ILE A 148 -13.19 3.17 -5.21
CA ILE A 148 -13.03 4.32 -6.11
C ILE A 148 -11.67 5.00 -5.90
N PHE A 149 -11.28 5.19 -4.65
CA PHE A 149 -10.09 5.97 -4.31
C PHE A 149 -8.99 5.07 -3.77
N THR A 150 -7.80 5.22 -4.37
CA THR A 150 -6.52 4.72 -3.87
C THR A 150 -5.50 5.87 -3.89
N MET A 151 -4.44 5.76 -3.08
CA MET A 151 -3.35 6.74 -3.04
C MET A 151 -2.03 6.03 -3.31
N ASP A 152 -1.64 5.99 -4.58
CA ASP A 152 -0.33 5.49 -4.98
C ASP A 152 0.71 6.61 -4.82
N LEU A 153 1.62 6.44 -3.86
CA LEU A 153 2.62 7.44 -3.55
C LEU A 153 3.59 7.66 -4.73
N MET A 154 3.94 6.62 -5.48
CA MET A 154 4.84 6.75 -6.63
C MET A 154 4.22 7.66 -7.68
N GLN A 155 2.94 7.46 -8.00
CA GLN A 155 2.20 8.33 -8.93
C GLN A 155 2.03 9.75 -8.37
N HIS A 156 1.80 9.88 -7.07
CA HIS A 156 1.68 11.19 -6.42
C HIS A 156 2.99 11.98 -6.51
N VAL A 157 4.13 11.32 -6.26
CA VAL A 157 5.47 11.90 -6.37
C VAL A 157 5.76 12.31 -7.82
N TYR A 158 5.43 11.46 -8.79
CA TYR A 158 5.55 11.80 -10.22
C TYR A 158 4.82 13.09 -10.56
N CYS A 159 3.56 13.27 -10.12
CA CYS A 159 2.81 14.50 -10.39
C CYS A 159 3.46 15.78 -9.84
N TRP A 160 4.33 15.69 -8.84
CA TRP A 160 5.06 16.84 -8.30
C TRP A 160 6.42 17.06 -8.94
N PHE A 161 7.02 16.03 -9.53
CA PHE A 161 8.41 16.04 -9.98
C PHE A 161 8.62 15.72 -11.45
N GLU A 162 7.56 15.48 -12.24
CA GLU A 162 7.68 15.12 -13.67
C GLU A 162 8.51 16.12 -14.49
N ASN A 163 8.49 17.41 -14.12
CA ASN A 163 9.29 18.46 -14.72
C ASN A 163 10.38 19.05 -13.77
N ASN A 164 10.82 18.27 -12.77
CA ASN A 164 11.91 18.68 -11.88
C ASN A 164 13.22 18.01 -12.29
N SER A 165 14.16 18.79 -12.84
CA SER A 165 15.46 18.29 -13.31
C SER A 165 16.33 17.70 -12.21
N ASP A 166 16.10 18.03 -10.94
CA ASP A 166 16.92 17.56 -9.82
C ASP A 166 16.53 16.15 -9.36
N VAL A 167 15.33 15.69 -9.74
CA VAL A 167 14.83 14.36 -9.39
C VAL A 167 15.24 13.35 -10.48
N LYS A 168 16.13 12.42 -10.13
CA LYS A 168 16.74 11.46 -11.08
C LYS A 168 16.08 10.08 -11.09
N GLY A 169 15.14 9.82 -10.20
CA GLY A 169 14.47 8.53 -10.09
C GLY A 169 13.22 8.55 -9.22
N TYR A 170 12.50 7.43 -9.24
CA TYR A 170 11.27 7.21 -8.49
C TYR A 170 11.27 5.83 -7.82
N SER A 171 12.42 5.25 -7.50
CA SER A 171 12.45 4.12 -6.58
C SER A 171 12.31 4.62 -5.15
N MET A 172 11.77 3.80 -4.26
CA MET A 172 11.66 4.16 -2.85
C MET A 172 13.04 4.46 -2.24
N ASP A 173 14.06 3.68 -2.59
CA ASP A 173 15.44 3.91 -2.11
C ASP A 173 16.04 5.23 -2.58
N TYR A 174 15.81 5.59 -3.85
CA TYR A 174 16.21 6.91 -4.35
C TYR A 174 15.49 8.03 -3.60
N LEU A 175 14.18 7.89 -3.38
CA LEU A 175 13.41 8.91 -2.67
C LEU A 175 13.80 9.01 -1.20
N ARG A 176 14.18 7.91 -0.55
CA ARG A 176 14.74 7.94 0.81
C ARG A 176 15.99 8.81 0.85
N ASP A 177 16.94 8.59 -0.03
CA ASP A 177 18.14 9.41 -0.13
C ASP A 177 17.79 10.88 -0.43
N TYR A 178 16.92 11.12 -1.40
CA TYR A 178 16.50 12.46 -1.81
C TYR A 178 15.81 13.25 -0.68
N PHE A 179 15.00 12.58 0.15
CA PHE A 179 14.33 13.20 1.29
C PHE A 179 15.12 13.16 2.59
N GLY A 180 16.33 12.58 2.60
CA GLY A 180 17.15 12.44 3.81
C GLY A 180 16.58 11.45 4.83
N ILE A 181 15.89 10.40 4.37
CA ILE A 181 15.39 9.29 5.19
C ILE A 181 16.45 8.19 5.21
N SER A 182 16.75 7.65 6.39
CA SER A 182 17.70 6.53 6.50
C SER A 182 17.18 5.29 5.76
N LYS A 183 18.10 4.56 5.13
CA LYS A 183 17.83 3.24 4.51
C LYS A 183 18.03 2.10 5.50
N ASP A 184 18.31 2.39 6.77
CA ASP A 184 18.40 1.38 7.82
C ASP A 184 17.07 0.62 7.92
N ASN A 185 17.17 -0.70 7.84
CA ASN A 185 16.02 -1.61 7.80
C ASN A 185 15.08 -1.44 6.59
N ALA A 186 15.55 -0.87 5.47
CA ALA A 186 14.84 -1.01 4.21
C ALA A 186 14.62 -2.49 3.86
N HIS A 187 13.50 -2.77 3.16
CA HIS A 187 13.01 -4.11 2.86
C HIS A 187 12.54 -4.89 4.11
N ASP A 188 12.07 -4.15 5.12
CA ASP A 188 11.14 -4.63 6.13
C ASP A 188 9.82 -3.85 5.95
N ALA A 189 8.73 -4.57 5.71
CA ALA A 189 7.44 -3.95 5.40
C ALA A 189 7.02 -2.89 6.44
N LEU A 190 7.34 -3.06 7.73
CA LEU A 190 6.96 -2.08 8.74
C LEU A 190 7.77 -0.78 8.62
N GLN A 191 9.07 -0.87 8.33
CA GLN A 191 9.87 0.31 8.05
C GLN A 191 9.44 0.99 6.74
N ASP A 192 9.21 0.21 5.68
CA ASP A 192 8.79 0.71 4.37
C ASP A 192 7.43 1.43 4.44
N VAL A 193 6.48 0.91 5.23
CA VAL A 193 5.21 1.59 5.50
C VAL A 193 5.39 2.88 6.29
N LYS A 194 6.30 2.95 7.27
CA LYS A 194 6.56 4.18 8.03
C LYS A 194 7.11 5.28 7.14
N ASP A 195 8.07 4.95 6.29
CA ASP A 195 8.68 5.89 5.36
C ASP A 195 7.63 6.38 4.36
N THR A 196 6.89 5.45 3.76
CA THR A 196 5.79 5.75 2.83
C THR A 196 4.74 6.65 3.47
N ALA A 197 4.31 6.34 4.70
CA ALA A 197 3.32 7.12 5.43
C ALA A 197 3.81 8.55 5.71
N ASN A 198 5.06 8.73 6.14
CA ASN A 198 5.64 10.04 6.40
C ASN A 198 5.72 10.90 5.14
N ILE A 199 6.21 10.32 4.04
CA ILE A 199 6.28 11.01 2.75
C ILE A 199 4.85 11.39 2.29
N LEU A 200 3.90 10.45 2.30
CA LEU A 200 2.51 10.71 1.92
C LEU A 200 1.88 11.84 2.78
N ILE A 201 2.06 11.80 4.10
CA ILE A 201 1.56 12.85 5.00
C ILE A 201 2.14 14.21 4.61
N LYS A 202 3.44 14.29 4.33
CA LYS A 202 4.11 15.54 3.91
C LYS A 202 3.48 16.11 2.64
N PHE A 203 3.27 15.27 1.62
CA PHE A 203 2.63 15.68 0.37
C PHE A 203 1.18 16.11 0.57
N LEU A 204 0.39 15.37 1.37
CA LEU A 204 -0.99 15.73 1.65
C LEU A 204 -1.11 17.05 2.44
N LEU A 205 -0.21 17.31 3.39
CA LEU A 205 -0.14 18.58 4.10
C LEU A 205 0.18 19.73 3.14
N MET A 206 1.18 19.54 2.27
CA MET A 206 1.54 20.51 1.25
C MET A 206 0.37 20.82 0.31
N GLN A 207 -0.25 19.78 -0.26
CA GLN A 207 -1.41 19.91 -1.17
C GLN A 207 -2.57 20.66 -0.50
N ARG A 208 -2.88 20.35 0.77
CA ARG A 208 -3.94 21.05 1.53
C ARG A 208 -3.62 22.50 1.83
N ASN A 209 -2.35 22.83 2.00
CA ASN A 209 -1.93 24.21 2.23
C ASN A 209 -1.97 25.04 0.94
N LEU A 210 -1.58 24.45 -0.19
CA LEU A 210 -1.65 25.10 -1.50
C LEU A 210 -3.10 25.26 -1.97
N SER A 211 -3.93 24.23 -1.83
CA SER A 211 -5.31 24.27 -2.33
C SER A 211 -6.15 25.37 -1.71
N LYS A 212 -5.88 25.75 -0.45
CA LYS A 212 -6.53 26.89 0.23
C LYS A 212 -6.21 28.25 -0.43
N LYS A 213 -5.10 28.34 -1.16
CA LYS A 213 -4.63 29.56 -1.83
C LYS A 213 -5.07 29.64 -3.30
N ILE A 214 -5.68 28.58 -3.83
CA ILE A 214 -6.05 28.47 -5.24
C ILE A 214 -7.56 28.60 -5.40
N LYS A 215 -8.02 29.49 -6.29
CA LYS A 215 -9.43 29.63 -6.63
C LYS A 215 -9.80 28.70 -7.79
N PHE A 216 -10.20 27.48 -7.47
CA PHE A 216 -10.64 26.51 -8.48
C PHE A 216 -12.02 26.83 -9.08
N ALA A 217 -12.91 27.45 -8.31
CA ALA A 217 -14.26 27.74 -8.76
C ALA A 217 -14.22 28.66 -9.98
N LYS A 218 -14.76 28.17 -11.11
CA LYS A 218 -14.81 28.88 -12.40
C LYS A 218 -13.42 29.23 -12.98
N ALA A 219 -12.38 28.44 -12.70
CA ALA A 219 -11.01 28.71 -13.16
C ALA A 219 -10.86 28.85 -14.69
N PHE A 220 -11.75 28.22 -15.48
CA PHE A 220 -11.73 28.28 -16.95
C PHE A 220 -12.87 29.12 -17.54
N ALA A 221 -13.62 29.88 -16.72
CA ALA A 221 -14.78 30.63 -17.21
C ALA A 221 -14.43 31.78 -18.18
N GLY A 222 -13.17 32.20 -18.23
CA GLY A 222 -12.67 33.21 -19.17
C GLY A 222 -12.36 32.68 -20.59
N GLY A 223 -12.53 31.38 -20.84
CA GLY A 223 -12.24 30.77 -22.15
C GLY A 223 -10.76 30.46 -22.41
N GLU A 224 -9.88 30.72 -21.44
CA GLU A 224 -8.46 30.35 -21.50
C GLU A 224 -8.29 28.82 -21.34
N MET A 225 -8.23 28.12 -22.46
CA MET A 225 -8.01 26.67 -22.52
C MET A 225 -6.58 26.38 -22.99
N TYR A 226 -5.89 25.49 -22.28
CA TYR A 226 -4.51 25.08 -22.58
C TYR A 226 -4.42 24.01 -23.67
N VAL A 227 -5.49 23.26 -23.89
CA VAL A 227 -5.64 22.29 -24.99
C VAL A 227 -6.73 22.84 -25.91
N LYS A 228 -6.43 23.00 -27.19
CA LYS A 228 -7.31 23.56 -28.21
C LYS A 228 -7.56 22.55 -29.31
#